data_AF-A0A2M9A6B1-F1
#
_entry.id   AF-A0A2M9A6B1-F1
#
_cell.length_a   1.000
_cell.length_b   1.000
_cell.length_c   1.000
_cell.angle_alpha   90.00
_cell.angle_beta   90.00
_cell.angle_gamma   90.00
#
_symmetry.space_group_name_H-M   'P 1'
#
loop_
_entity.id
_entity.type
_entity.pdbx_description
1 polymer ?
#
loop_
_entity_poly.entity_id
_entity_poly.type
_entity_poly.pdbx_seq_one_letter_code
_entity_poly.pdbx_strand_id
1 'polypeptide(L)'
;MAENTLNKIKNGALSCACSVLNKINIATEESRLKAKYESLGRRLLPALEKDALDELKNDPEVVELVGNISEIRARIRDMKKREQKGFQA
;
A
#
# COMPACT_ATOMS: atom_id res chain seq x y z
N MET A 1 -15.53 38.60 -12.07
CA MET A 1 -15.89 37.34 -12.77
C MET A 1 -14.67 36.51 -13.19
N ALA A 2 -13.62 37.10 -13.78
CA ALA A 2 -12.40 36.37 -14.17
C ALA A 2 -11.64 35.70 -13.00
N GLU A 3 -11.57 36.37 -11.84
CA GLU A 3 -10.90 35.87 -10.63
C GLU A 3 -11.53 34.58 -10.08
N ASN A 4 -12.86 34.47 -10.13
CA ASN A 4 -13.58 33.25 -9.76
C ASN A 4 -13.31 32.09 -10.73
N THR A 5 -13.10 32.37 -12.01
CA THR A 5 -12.77 31.34 -13.01
C THR A 5 -11.34 30.84 -12.83
N LEU A 6 -10.37 31.74 -12.59
CA LEU A 6 -8.99 31.35 -12.32
C LEU A 6 -8.87 30.50 -11.05
N ASN A 7 -9.58 30.88 -9.98
CA ASN A 7 -9.57 30.12 -8.72
C ASN A 7 -10.12 28.69 -8.89
N LYS A 8 -11.16 28.51 -9.70
CA LYS A 8 -11.69 27.17 -10.02
C LYS A 8 -10.67 26.32 -10.78
N ILE A 9 -9.99 26.90 -11.77
CA ILE A 9 -8.95 26.20 -12.54
C ILE A 9 -7.78 25.81 -11.63
N LYS A 10 -7.30 26.74 -10.79
CA LYS A 10 -6.24 26.48 -9.81
C LYS A 10 -6.60 25.34 -8.85
N ASN A 11 -7.82 25.37 -8.29
CA ASN A 11 -8.28 24.34 -7.36
C ASN A 11 -8.47 22.99 -8.05
N GLY A 12 -8.97 22.97 -9.29
CA GLY A 12 -9.09 21.75 -10.09
C GLY A 12 -7.72 21.14 -10.40
N ALA A 13 -6.74 21.97 -10.79
CA ALA A 13 -5.37 21.52 -11.03
C ALA A 13 -4.72 20.97 -9.76
N LEU A 14 -4.90 21.64 -8.62
CA LEU A 14 -4.42 21.17 -7.32
C LEU A 14 -5.04 19.82 -6.94
N SER A 15 -6.36 19.68 -7.10
CA SER A 15 -7.07 18.42 -6.83
C SER A 15 -6.57 17.28 -7.72
N CYS A 16 -6.36 17.54 -9.01
CA CYS A 16 -5.79 16.57 -9.94
C CYS A 16 -4.38 16.13 -9.52
N ALA A 17 -3.50 17.08 -9.20
CA ALA A 17 -2.14 16.78 -8.74
C ALA A 17 -2.14 15.97 -7.44
N CYS A 18 -2.99 16.33 -6.46
CA CYS A 18 -3.15 15.56 -5.23
C CYS A 18 -3.65 14.13 -5.49
N SER A 19 -4.60 13.94 -6.41
CA SER A 19 -5.10 12.62 -6.79
C SER A 19 -4.00 11.76 -7.42
N VAL A 20 -3.24 12.31 -8.37
CA VAL A 20 -2.13 11.61 -9.02
C VAL A 20 -1.05 11.23 -8.01
N LEU A 21 -0.65 12.16 -7.13
CA LEU A 21 0.33 11.88 -6.07
C LEU A 21 -0.15 10.77 -5.13
N ASN A 22 -1.43 10.76 -4.77
CA ASN A 22 -1.98 9.70 -3.94
C ASN A 22 -1.92 8.33 -4.62
N LYS A 23 -2.20 8.26 -5.94
CA LYS A 23 -2.06 7.02 -6.72
C LYS A 23 -0.61 6.52 -6.77
N ILE A 24 0.35 7.42 -6.96
CA ILE A 24 1.78 7.09 -6.92
C ILE A 24 2.18 6.54 -5.54
N ASN A 25 1.70 7.15 -4.47
CA ASN A 25 1.95 6.68 -3.11
C ASN A 25 1.36 5.27 -2.87
N ILE A 26 0.14 5.02 -3.34
CA ILE A 26 -0.48 3.70 -3.28
C ILE A 26 0.35 2.67 -4.05
N ALA A 27 0.73 2.96 -5.29
CA ALA A 27 1.54 2.07 -6.11
C ALA A 27 2.91 1.77 -5.48
N THR A 28 3.52 2.77 -4.84
CA THR A 28 4.79 2.62 -4.11
C THR A 28 4.63 1.64 -2.94
N GLU A 29 3.56 1.77 -2.16
CA GLU A 29 3.30 0.90 -1.02
C GLU A 29 2.90 -0.51 -1.46
N GLU A 30 2.18 -0.66 -2.58
CA GLU A 30 1.91 -1.95 -3.21
C GLU A 30 3.20 -2.64 -3.68
N SER A 31 4.15 -1.89 -4.22
CA SER A 31 5.47 -2.43 -4.58
C SER A 31 6.25 -2.92 -3.34
N ARG A 32 6.21 -2.17 -2.24
CA ARG A 32 6.79 -2.60 -0.96
C ARG A 32 6.12 -3.88 -0.44
N LEU A 33 4.79 -3.96 -0.52
CA LEU A 33 4.03 -5.14 -0.15
C LEU A 33 4.44 -6.36 -0.97
N LYS A 34 4.60 -6.19 -2.29
CA LYS A 34 5.06 -7.25 -3.19
C LYS A 34 6.43 -7.79 -2.76
N ALA A 35 7.38 -6.92 -2.48
CA ALA A 35 8.72 -7.33 -2.02
C ALA A 35 8.67 -8.13 -0.71
N LYS A 36 7.77 -7.77 0.22
CA LYS A 36 7.57 -8.53 1.47
C LYS A 36 6.96 -9.92 1.22
N TYR A 37 5.99 -10.02 0.31
CA TYR A 37 5.45 -11.33 -0.11
C TYR A 37 6.50 -12.20 -0.80
N GLU A 38 7.35 -11.63 -1.65
CA GLU A 38 8.46 -12.37 -2.28
C GLU A 38 9.44 -12.88 -1.21
N SER A 39 9.77 -12.06 -0.22
CA SER A 39 10.61 -12.49 0.92
C SER A 39 9.96 -13.62 1.72
N LEU A 40 8.64 -13.58 1.92
CA LEU A 40 7.91 -14.63 2.63
C LEU A 40 7.90 -15.92 1.81
N GLY A 41 7.66 -15.83 0.51
CA GLY A 41 7.70 -16.97 -0.41
C GLY A 41 9.07 -17.66 -0.43
N ARG A 42 10.17 -16.88 -0.39
CA ARG A 42 11.54 -17.43 -0.30
C ARG A 42 11.79 -18.23 0.99
N ARG A 43 11.11 -17.90 2.08
CA ARG A 43 11.18 -18.68 3.34
C ARG A 43 10.22 -19.86 3.35
N LEU A 44 9.02 -19.66 2.79
CA LEU A 44 7.98 -20.67 2.76
C LEU A 44 8.35 -21.86 1.85
N LEU A 45 8.96 -21.60 0.69
CA LEU A 45 9.26 -22.64 -0.28
C LEU A 45 10.18 -23.75 0.28
N PRO A 46 11.34 -23.45 0.90
CA PRO A 46 12.17 -24.47 1.53
C PRO A 46 11.49 -25.18 2.70
N ALA A 47 10.63 -24.48 3.46
CA ALA A 47 9.89 -25.07 4.56
C ALA A 47 8.83 -26.07 4.07
N LEU A 48 8.17 -25.78 2.94
CA LEU A 48 7.26 -26.71 2.27
C LEU A 48 7.99 -27.95 1.75
N GLU A 49 9.15 -27.77 1.11
CA GLU A 49 9.95 -28.87 0.56
C GLU A 49 10.47 -29.83 1.64
N LYS A 50 10.64 -29.35 2.87
CA LYS A 50 11.19 -30.11 4.01
C LYS A 50 10.13 -30.55 5.03
N ASP A 51 8.85 -30.30 4.76
CA ASP A 51 7.75 -30.52 5.72
C ASP A 51 7.97 -29.84 7.09
N ALA A 52 8.57 -28.64 7.07
CA ALA A 52 8.99 -27.88 8.25
C ALA A 52 8.15 -26.60 8.47
N LEU A 53 6.89 -26.59 7.99
CA LEU A 53 5.99 -25.44 8.18
C LEU A 53 5.71 -25.12 9.65
N ASP A 54 5.65 -26.15 10.50
CA ASP A 54 5.42 -26.00 11.94
C ASP A 54 6.58 -25.32 12.67
N GLU A 55 7.78 -25.36 12.11
CA GLU A 55 8.93 -24.61 12.61
C GLU A 55 8.85 -23.15 12.13
N LEU A 56 8.44 -22.95 10.88
CA LEU A 56 8.34 -21.64 10.25
C LEU A 56 7.36 -20.70 10.95
N LYS A 57 6.25 -21.21 11.49
CA LYS A 57 5.26 -20.38 12.22
C LYS A 57 5.81 -19.78 13.52
N ASN A 58 6.85 -20.38 14.08
CA ASN A 58 7.48 -19.94 15.33
C ASN A 58 8.77 -19.15 15.09
N ASP A 59 9.23 -19.04 13.83
CA ASP A 59 10.38 -18.21 13.45
C ASP A 59 10.03 -16.72 13.67
N PRO A 60 10.73 -16.02 14.59
CA PRO A 60 10.46 -14.61 14.90
C PRO A 60 10.53 -13.71 13.67
N GLU A 61 11.44 -13.99 12.74
CA GLU A 61 11.61 -13.17 11.54
C GLU A 61 10.45 -13.37 10.55
N VAL A 62 9.84 -14.56 10.51
CA VAL A 62 8.64 -14.83 9.72
C VAL A 62 7.42 -14.15 10.36
N VAL A 63 7.29 -14.22 11.69
CA VAL A 63 6.22 -13.54 12.42
C VAL A 63 6.29 -12.03 12.19
N GLU A 64 7.47 -11.44 12.30
CA GLU A 64 7.69 -10.01 12.02
C GLU A 64 7.36 -9.68 10.56
N LEU A 65 7.76 -10.53 9.62
CA LEU A 65 7.46 -10.35 8.20
C LEU A 65 5.95 -10.37 7.92
N VAL A 66 5.20 -11.27 8.55
CA VAL A 66 3.73 -11.34 8.45
C VAL A 66 3.07 -10.11 9.10
N GLY A 67 3.61 -9.63 10.22
CA GLY A 67 3.21 -8.38 10.86
C GLY A 67 3.37 -7.19 9.90
N ASN A 68 4.56 -7.03 9.33
CA ASN A 68 4.89 -6.00 8.34
C ASN A 68 3.94 -6.04 7.12
N ILE A 69 3.65 -7.24 6.59
CA ILE A 69 2.67 -7.42 5.50
C ILE A 69 1.29 -6.90 5.91
N SER A 70 0.84 -7.23 7.12
CA SER A 70 -0.47 -6.83 7.64
C SER A 70 -0.58 -5.31 7.79
N GLU A 71 0.46 -4.66 8.30
CA GLU A 71 0.53 -3.20 8.45
C GLU A 71 0.49 -2.48 7.11
N ILE A 72 1.30 -2.92 6.14
CA ILE A 72 1.31 -2.31 4.80
C ILE A 72 -0.06 -2.47 4.13
N ARG A 73 -0.71 -3.63 4.27
CA ARG A 73 -2.08 -3.84 3.76
C ARG A 73 -3.09 -2.90 4.40
N ALA A 74 -3.01 -2.68 5.70
CA ALA A 74 -3.88 -1.72 6.39
C ALA A 74 -3.65 -0.30 5.87
N ARG A 75 -2.39 0.11 5.71
CA ARG A 75 -2.01 1.41 5.17
C ARG A 75 -2.53 1.64 3.75
N ILE A 76 -2.35 0.68 2.85
CA ILE A 76 -2.89 0.72 1.46
C ILE A 76 -4.40 0.87 1.48
N ARG A 77 -5.10 0.11 2.34
CA ARG A 77 -6.55 0.19 2.48
C ARG A 77 -6.99 1.60 2.89
N ASP A 78 -6.30 2.20 3.85
CA ASP A 78 -6.62 3.53 4.34
C ASP A 78 -6.32 4.62 3.30
N MET A 79 -5.23 4.51 2.54
CA MET A 79 -4.93 5.41 1.42
C MET A 79 -6.00 5.33 0.32
N LYS A 80 -6.45 4.12 -0.04
CA LYS A 80 -7.54 3.91 -1.01
C LYS A 80 -8.87 4.45 -0.52
N LYS A 81 -9.19 4.30 0.78
CA LYS A 81 -10.40 4.91 1.38
C LYS A 81 -10.37 6.44 1.31
N ARG A 82 -9.21 7.07 1.52
CA ARG A 82 -9.05 8.53 1.40
C ARG A 82 -9.27 9.00 -0.04
N GLU A 83 -8.81 8.24 -1.02
CA GLU A 83 -9.07 8.52 -2.45
C GLU A 83 -10.57 8.52 -2.76
N GLN A 84 -11.32 7.54 -2.25
CA GLN A 84 -12.76 7.43 -2.47
C GLN A 84 -13.55 8.55 -1.79
N LYS A 85 -13.12 9.01 -0.60
CA LYS A 85 -13.76 10.12 0.12
C LYS A 85 -13.44 11.50 -0.48
N GLY A 86 -12.31 11.63 -1.17
CA GLY A 86 -11.89 12.88 -1.83
C GLY A 86 -12.67 13.25 -3.10
N PHE A 87 -13.70 12.48 -3.46
CA PHE A 87 -14.52 12.66 -4.67
C PHE A 87 -15.95 13.20 -4.38
N GLN A 88 -16.24 13.63 -3.14
CA GLN A 88 -17.55 14.17 -2.73
C GLN A 88 -17.49 15.65 -2.27
N ALA A 89 -16.75 16.50 -2.96
CA ALA A 89 -16.75 17.95 -2.72
C ALA A 89 -17.17 18.71 -3.99
#